data_AF-A0A3M1DK69-F1
#
_entry.id   AF-A0A3M1DK69-F1
#
_cell.length_a   1.000
_cell.length_b   1.000
_cell.length_c   1.000
_cell.angle_alpha   90.00
_cell.angle_beta   90.00
_cell.angle_gamma   90.00
#
_symmetry.space_group_name_H-M   'P 1'
#
loop_
_entity.id
_entity.type
_entity.pdbx_description
1 polymer ?
#
loop_
_entity_poly.entity_id
_entity_poly.type
_entity_poly.pdbx_seq_one_letter_code
_entity_poly.pdbx_strand_id
1 'polypeptide(L)'
;YTGLAASAAERGELEKARDYLDRALELAPDSPDLKVYRDKLEAARLVAAAETAARGGETARAAELLRQAHRLDPANREIAAWQRRLEARSLLARAQEAASRLQFREAARLLRKAHKLAPDDDAIRAFEKLLKKQLKSR
;
A
#
# COMPACT_ATOMS: atom_id res chain seq x y z
N TYR A 1 -16.19 -25.14 8.66
CA TYR A 1 -16.16 -23.66 8.61
C TYR A 1 -14.94 -23.11 7.87
N THR A 2 -13.72 -23.60 8.14
CA THR A 2 -12.49 -23.18 7.41
C THR A 2 -12.56 -23.27 5.89
N GLY A 3 -13.02 -24.39 5.34
CA GLY A 3 -13.18 -24.55 3.88
C GLY A 3 -14.24 -23.62 3.27
N LEU A 4 -15.29 -23.27 4.03
CA LEU A 4 -16.31 -22.32 3.59
C LEU A 4 -15.75 -20.89 3.58
N ALA A 5 -14.96 -20.53 4.60
CA ALA A 5 -14.26 -19.25 4.65
C ALA A 5 -13.29 -19.10 3.47
N ALA A 6 -12.50 -20.14 3.16
CA ALA A 6 -11.62 -20.16 1.99
C ALA A 6 -12.37 -19.96 0.68
N SER A 7 -13.42 -20.75 0.45
CA SER A 7 -14.23 -20.64 -0.76
C SER A 7 -14.92 -19.28 -0.91
N ALA A 8 -15.41 -18.69 0.19
CA ALA A 8 -15.99 -17.35 0.17
C ALA A 8 -14.93 -16.28 -0.14
N ALA A 9 -13.73 -16.38 0.44
CA ALA A 9 -12.64 -15.45 0.18
C ALA A 9 -12.17 -15.50 -1.28
N GLU A 10 -12.05 -16.69 -1.86
CA GLU A 10 -11.71 -16.88 -3.29
C GLU A 10 -12.73 -16.24 -4.23
N ARG A 11 -14.02 -16.22 -3.83
CA ARG A 11 -15.08 -15.52 -4.56
C ARG A 11 -15.13 -14.01 -4.29
N GLY A 12 -14.22 -13.48 -3.48
CA GLY A 12 -14.23 -12.07 -3.06
C GLY A 12 -15.32 -11.71 -2.04
N GLU A 13 -16.01 -12.70 -1.48
CA GLU A 13 -17.06 -12.51 -0.47
C GLU A 13 -16.43 -12.36 0.93
N LEU A 14 -15.59 -11.34 1.12
CA LEU A 14 -14.73 -11.20 2.31
C LEU A 14 -15.51 -11.16 3.64
N GLU A 15 -16.69 -10.53 3.67
CA GLU A 15 -17.53 -10.51 4.87
C GLU A 15 -18.11 -11.90 5.21
N LYS A 16 -18.57 -12.66 4.20
CA LYS A 16 -19.02 -14.05 4.43
C LYS A 16 -17.87 -14.95 4.86
N ALA A 17 -16.69 -14.75 4.26
CA ALA A 17 -15.49 -15.49 4.65
C ALA A 17 -15.14 -15.24 6.11
N ARG A 18 -15.30 -14.01 6.58
CA ARG A 18 -15.06 -13.61 7.97
C ARG A 18 -16.09 -14.27 8.88
N ASP A 19 -17.37 -14.21 8.56
CA ASP A 19 -18.42 -14.86 9.36
C ASP A 19 -18.14 -16.36 9.54
N TYR A 20 -17.78 -17.06 8.46
CA TYR A 20 -17.41 -18.47 8.54
C TYR A 20 -16.17 -18.70 9.40
N LEU A 21 -15.19 -17.81 9.35
CA LEU A 21 -13.97 -17.94 10.12
C LEU A 21 -14.16 -17.64 11.60
N ASP A 22 -14.99 -16.65 11.93
CA ASP A 22 -15.38 -16.34 13.30
C ASP A 22 -16.11 -17.54 13.93
N ARG A 23 -17.01 -18.22 13.18
CA ARG A 23 -17.60 -19.50 13.62
C ARG A 23 -16.59 -20.62 13.79
N ALA A 24 -15.55 -20.68 12.96
CA ALA A 24 -14.48 -21.67 13.14
C ALA A 24 -13.68 -21.40 14.44
N LEU A 25 -13.43 -20.12 14.75
CA LEU A 25 -12.73 -19.69 15.96
C LEU A 25 -13.59 -19.86 17.22
N GLU A 26 -14.92 -19.73 17.15
CA GLU A 26 -15.81 -20.08 18.26
C GLU A 26 -15.66 -21.56 18.67
N LEU A 27 -15.46 -22.45 17.69
CA LEU A 27 -15.28 -23.89 17.93
C LEU A 27 -13.84 -24.24 18.36
N ALA A 28 -12.85 -23.47 17.91
CA ALA A 28 -11.43 -23.72 18.17
C ALA A 28 -10.67 -22.39 18.43
N PRO A 29 -10.91 -21.74 19.58
CA PRO A 29 -10.44 -20.37 19.84
C PRO A 29 -8.92 -20.26 19.95
N ASP A 30 -8.24 -21.36 20.29
CA ASP A 30 -6.79 -21.40 20.45
C ASP A 30 -6.05 -21.90 19.21
N SER A 31 -6.75 -22.18 18.11
CA SER A 31 -6.10 -22.63 16.89
C SER A 31 -5.22 -21.52 16.30
N PRO A 32 -3.89 -21.71 16.23
CA PRO A 32 -2.98 -20.71 15.65
C PRO A 32 -3.23 -20.53 14.15
N ASP A 33 -3.57 -21.61 13.43
CA ASP A 33 -3.84 -21.56 11.99
C ASP A 33 -5.07 -20.71 11.67
N LEU A 34 -6.12 -20.81 12.50
CA LEU A 34 -7.32 -19.98 12.34
C LEU A 34 -7.03 -18.50 12.62
N LYS A 35 -6.19 -18.21 13.61
CA LYS A 35 -5.76 -16.83 13.91
C LYS A 35 -4.96 -16.24 12.75
N VAL A 36 -4.00 -17.00 12.22
CA VAL A 36 -3.21 -16.59 11.04
C VAL A 36 -4.14 -16.38 9.83
N TYR A 37 -5.09 -17.28 9.62
CA TYR A 37 -6.02 -17.16 8.51
C TYR A 37 -6.93 -15.93 8.63
N ARG A 38 -7.34 -15.59 9.86
CA ARG A 38 -8.14 -14.39 10.15
C ARG A 38 -7.34 -13.12 9.86
N ASP A 39 -6.09 -13.07 10.29
CA ASP A 39 -5.24 -11.91 10.08
C ASP A 39 -4.97 -11.69 8.57
N LYS A 40 -4.78 -12.77 7.80
CA LYS A 40 -4.69 -12.70 6.33
C LYS A 40 -5.97 -12.21 5.67
N LEU A 41 -7.13 -12.67 6.14
CA LEU A 41 -8.42 -12.25 5.60
C LEU A 41 -8.67 -10.75 5.87
N GLU A 42 -8.38 -10.30 7.08
CA GLU A 42 -8.49 -8.88 7.44
C GLU A 42 -7.48 -8.03 6.66
N ALA A 43 -6.25 -8.52 6.43
CA ALA A 43 -5.29 -7.85 5.56
C ALA A 43 -5.85 -7.68 4.13
N ALA A 44 -6.48 -8.71 3.55
CA ALA A 44 -7.09 -8.63 2.23
C ALA A 44 -8.24 -7.61 2.18
N ARG A 45 -9.06 -7.54 3.25
CA ARG A 45 -10.14 -6.54 3.37
C ARG A 45 -9.60 -5.11 3.44
N LEU A 46 -8.54 -4.90 4.21
CA LEU A 46 -7.86 -3.61 4.31
C LEU A 46 -7.22 -3.21 2.98
N VAL A 47 -6.67 -4.16 2.21
CA VAL A 47 -6.17 -3.91 0.85
C VAL A 47 -7.31 -3.44 -0.06
N ALA A 48 -8.42 -4.17 -0.10
CA ALA A 48 -9.58 -3.78 -0.91
C ALA A 48 -10.08 -2.36 -0.56
N ALA A 49 -10.17 -2.04 0.74
CA ALA A 49 -10.52 -0.70 1.20
C ALA A 49 -9.48 0.36 0.78
N ALA A 50 -8.19 0.01 0.80
CA ALA A 50 -7.12 0.90 0.35
C ALA A 50 -7.22 1.17 -1.16
N GLU A 51 -7.59 0.18 -1.96
CA GLU A 51 -7.83 0.36 -3.40
C GLU A 51 -8.98 1.36 -3.64
N THR A 52 -10.10 1.20 -2.93
CA THR A 52 -11.23 2.12 -3.02
C THR A 52 -10.83 3.54 -2.62
N ALA A 53 -10.13 3.70 -1.50
CA ALA A 53 -9.63 4.99 -1.06
C ALA A 53 -8.68 5.62 -2.09
N ALA A 54 -7.76 4.84 -2.68
CA ALA A 54 -6.84 5.31 -3.70
C ALA A 54 -7.56 5.76 -4.98
N ARG A 55 -8.58 5.00 -5.44
CA ARG A 55 -9.43 5.38 -6.57
C ARG A 55 -10.24 6.65 -6.29
N GLY A 56 -10.64 6.85 -5.04
CA GLY A 56 -11.28 8.09 -4.57
C GLY A 56 -10.33 9.27 -4.36
N GLY A 57 -9.02 9.11 -4.62
CA GLY A 57 -8.01 10.16 -4.39
C GLY A 57 -7.58 10.33 -2.93
N GLU A 58 -8.11 9.54 -2.01
CA GLU A 58 -7.79 9.54 -0.58
C GLU A 58 -6.44 8.82 -0.31
N THR A 59 -5.37 9.29 -0.94
CA THR A 59 -4.04 8.65 -0.90
C THR A 59 -3.49 8.46 0.52
N ALA A 60 -3.73 9.41 1.42
CA ALA A 60 -3.32 9.31 2.83
C ALA A 60 -4.05 8.17 3.56
N ARG A 61 -5.35 8.01 3.30
CA ARG A 61 -6.16 6.93 3.86
C ARG A 61 -5.74 5.58 3.29
N ALA A 62 -5.52 5.50 1.98
CA ALA A 62 -5.02 4.29 1.33
C ALA A 62 -3.68 3.83 1.94
N ALA A 63 -2.76 4.77 2.18
CA ALA A 63 -1.47 4.48 2.80
C ALA A 63 -1.58 3.98 4.26
N GLU A 64 -2.53 4.50 5.04
CA GLU A 64 -2.80 4.01 6.40
C GLU A 64 -3.40 2.60 6.39
N LEU A 65 -4.38 2.35 5.51
CA LEU A 65 -5.00 1.03 5.37
C LEU A 65 -3.98 -0.05 4.97
N LEU A 66 -3.08 0.26 4.03
CA LEU A 66 -1.99 -0.66 3.67
C LEU A 66 -1.00 -0.87 4.80
N ARG A 67 -0.75 0.14 5.66
CA ARG A 67 0.09 -0.01 6.87
C ARG A 67 -0.56 -0.92 7.90
N GLN A 68 -1.88 -0.91 8.02
CA GLN A 68 -2.61 -1.85 8.85
C GLN A 68 -2.56 -3.26 8.24
N ALA A 69 -2.81 -3.39 6.94
CA ALA A 69 -2.77 -4.68 6.24
C ALA A 69 -1.39 -5.36 6.35
N HIS A 70 -0.31 -4.60 6.20
CA HIS A 70 1.06 -5.14 6.33
C HIS A 70 1.42 -5.56 7.75
N ARG A 71 0.83 -4.95 8.78
CA ARG A 71 1.03 -5.41 10.16
C ARG A 71 0.41 -6.78 10.41
N LEU A 72 -0.71 -7.06 9.74
CA LEU A 72 -1.41 -8.34 9.83
C LEU A 72 -0.80 -9.42 8.95
N ASP A 73 -0.31 -9.05 7.76
CA ASP A 73 0.41 -9.96 6.87
C ASP A 73 1.72 -9.34 6.35
N PRO A 74 2.79 -9.37 7.18
CA PRO A 74 4.09 -8.81 6.78
C PRO A 74 4.76 -9.56 5.63
N ALA A 75 4.37 -10.83 5.41
CA ALA A 75 4.93 -11.67 4.36
C ALA A 75 4.32 -11.36 2.97
N ASN A 76 3.20 -10.65 2.93
CA ASN A 76 2.53 -10.29 1.69
C ASN A 76 3.33 -9.24 0.89
N ARG A 77 3.98 -9.72 -0.17
CA ARG A 77 4.81 -8.91 -1.06
C ARG A 77 4.03 -7.86 -1.83
N GLU A 78 2.74 -8.10 -2.11
CA GLU A 78 1.91 -7.16 -2.85
C GLU A 78 1.59 -5.93 -2.00
N ILE A 79 1.21 -6.13 -0.73
CA ILE A 79 1.00 -5.05 0.23
C ILE A 79 2.28 -4.21 0.36
N ALA A 80 3.44 -4.87 0.52
CA ALA A 80 4.72 -4.18 0.62
C ALA A 80 5.06 -3.39 -0.67
N ALA A 81 4.78 -3.94 -1.84
CA ALA A 81 4.99 -3.25 -3.11
C ALA A 81 4.08 -2.02 -3.25
N TRP A 82 2.82 -2.13 -2.84
CA TRP A 82 1.86 -1.02 -2.84
C TRP A 82 2.28 0.11 -1.91
N GLN A 83 2.70 -0.21 -0.69
CA GLN A 83 3.23 0.78 0.25
C GLN A 83 4.41 1.54 -0.33
N ARG A 84 5.38 0.83 -0.93
CA ARG A 84 6.55 1.46 -1.56
C ARG A 84 6.15 2.41 -2.68
N ARG A 85 5.17 2.03 -3.50
CA ARG A 85 4.64 2.89 -4.58
C ARG A 85 3.97 4.16 -4.03
N LEU A 86 3.12 4.04 -3.02
CA LEU A 86 2.48 5.21 -2.40
C LEU A 86 3.49 6.13 -1.70
N GLU A 87 4.47 5.57 -1.02
CA GLU A 87 5.56 6.34 -0.42
C GLU A 87 6.38 7.08 -1.48
N ALA A 88 6.73 6.39 -2.57
CA ALA A 88 7.44 7.01 -3.69
C ALA A 88 6.65 8.19 -4.29
N ARG A 89 5.32 8.06 -4.42
CA ARG A 89 4.43 9.14 -4.87
C ARG A 89 4.34 10.30 -3.89
N SER A 90 4.29 10.03 -2.59
CA SER A 90 4.34 11.07 -1.55
C SER A 90 5.66 11.85 -1.60
N LEU A 91 6.79 11.14 -1.75
CA LEU A 91 8.11 11.75 -1.90
C LEU A 91 8.21 12.58 -3.20
N LEU A 92 7.62 12.11 -4.29
CA LEU A 92 7.53 12.88 -5.54
C LEU A 92 6.75 14.18 -5.35
N ALA A 93 5.58 14.14 -4.71
CA ALA A 93 4.78 15.34 -4.46
C ALA A 93 5.56 16.37 -3.61
N ARG A 94 6.24 15.91 -2.56
CA ARG A 94 7.12 16.77 -1.74
C ARG A 94 8.31 17.31 -2.53
N ALA A 95 8.87 16.52 -3.45
CA ALA A 95 9.95 16.98 -4.31
C ALA A 95 9.48 18.07 -5.28
N GLN A 96 8.27 17.95 -5.83
CA GLN A 96 7.64 18.96 -6.69
C GLN A 96 7.39 20.26 -5.91
N GLU A 97 6.89 20.17 -4.69
CA GLU A 97 6.69 21.31 -3.80
C GLU A 97 8.02 22.00 -3.43
N ALA A 98 9.05 21.24 -3.09
CA ALA A 98 10.37 21.80 -2.83
C ALA A 98 10.93 22.53 -4.07
N ALA A 99 10.73 21.96 -5.27
CA ALA A 99 11.16 22.60 -6.51
C ALA A 99 10.40 23.90 -6.82
N SER A 100 9.09 23.95 -6.56
CA SER A 100 8.29 25.19 -6.76
C SER A 100 8.74 26.30 -5.81
N ARG A 101 9.26 25.94 -4.64
CA ARG A 101 9.91 26.86 -3.68
C ARG A 101 11.38 27.13 -3.99
N LEU A 102 11.88 26.73 -5.17
CA LEU A 102 13.27 26.86 -5.60
C LEU A 102 14.29 26.13 -4.72
N GLN A 103 13.85 25.19 -3.89
CA GLN A 103 14.70 24.38 -3.00
C GLN A 103 15.24 23.15 -3.74
N PHE A 104 15.98 23.36 -4.84
CA PHE A 104 16.36 22.30 -5.77
C PHE A 104 17.21 21.18 -5.16
N ARG A 105 18.06 21.49 -4.18
CA ARG A 105 18.85 20.48 -3.45
C ARG A 105 17.94 19.50 -2.71
N GLU A 106 16.91 20.02 -2.05
CA GLU A 106 15.93 19.22 -1.32
C GLU A 106 15.04 18.43 -2.27
N ALA A 107 14.55 19.07 -3.35
CA ALA A 107 13.81 18.40 -4.41
C ALA A 107 14.59 17.21 -4.99
N ALA A 108 15.88 17.38 -5.30
CA ALA A 108 16.73 16.31 -5.82
C ALA A 108 17.00 15.19 -4.79
N ARG A 109 17.06 15.53 -3.48
CA ARG A 109 17.21 14.54 -2.41
C ARG A 109 15.95 13.68 -2.28
N LEU A 110 14.77 14.31 -2.24
CA LEU A 110 13.47 13.61 -2.15
C LEU A 110 13.22 12.75 -3.38
N LEU A 111 13.52 13.27 -4.58
CA LEU A 111 13.32 12.56 -5.83
C LEU A 111 14.20 11.31 -5.95
N ARG A 112 15.45 11.37 -5.47
CA ARG A 112 16.33 10.19 -5.40
C ARG A 112 15.77 9.10 -4.49
N LYS A 113 15.15 9.48 -3.36
CA LYS A 113 14.48 8.51 -2.48
C LYS A 113 13.26 7.89 -3.17
N ALA A 114 12.44 8.71 -3.83
CA ALA A 114 11.28 8.25 -4.58
C ALA A 114 11.68 7.23 -5.67
N HIS A 115 12.71 7.53 -6.45
CA HIS A 115 13.22 6.64 -7.51
C HIS A 115 13.76 5.32 -6.98
N LYS A 116 14.43 5.31 -5.81
CA LYS A 116 14.88 4.06 -5.18
C LYS A 116 13.71 3.14 -4.77
N LEU A 117 12.58 3.72 -4.37
CA LEU A 117 11.40 2.96 -3.95
C LEU A 117 10.56 2.47 -5.13
N ALA A 118 10.49 3.26 -6.21
CA ALA A 118 9.76 2.92 -7.42
C ALA A 118 10.54 3.38 -8.68
N PRO A 119 11.54 2.60 -9.13
CA PRO A 119 12.40 2.99 -10.24
C PRO A 119 11.65 3.06 -11.58
N ASP A 120 10.60 2.26 -11.72
CA ASP A 120 9.80 2.15 -12.94
C ASP A 120 8.61 3.11 -12.97
N ASP A 121 8.45 3.99 -11.98
CA ASP A 121 7.36 4.95 -11.95
C ASP A 121 7.59 6.10 -12.95
N ASP A 122 6.70 6.21 -13.94
CA ASP A 122 6.82 7.18 -15.03
C ASP A 122 6.78 8.63 -14.56
N ALA A 123 5.98 8.94 -13.52
CA ALA A 123 5.89 10.30 -13.02
C ALA A 123 7.20 10.73 -12.32
N ILE A 124 7.83 9.80 -11.59
CA ILE A 124 9.14 10.01 -10.98
C ILE A 124 10.20 10.26 -12.06
N ARG A 125 10.26 9.40 -13.08
CA ARG A 125 11.22 9.53 -14.19
C ARG A 125 11.01 10.82 -14.98
N ALA A 126 9.76 11.20 -15.23
CA ALA A 126 9.43 12.45 -15.92
C ALA A 126 9.90 13.68 -15.13
N PHE A 127 9.61 13.71 -13.82
CA PHE A 127 10.02 14.84 -12.98
C PHE A 127 11.55 14.92 -12.81
N GLU A 128 12.24 13.78 -12.78
CA GLU A 128 13.71 13.76 -12.73
C GLU A 128 14.35 14.39 -13.97
N LYS A 129 13.82 14.10 -15.16
CA LYS A 129 14.26 14.73 -16.41
C LYS A 129 14.05 16.25 -16.37
N LEU A 130 12.88 16.70 -15.90
CA LEU A 130 12.57 18.13 -15.78
C LEU A 130 13.51 18.85 -14.80
N LEU A 131 13.73 18.28 -13.62
CA LEU A 131 14.60 18.86 -12.60
C LEU A 131 16.05 18.96 -13.09
N LYS A 132 16.56 17.93 -13.79
CA LYS A 132 17.89 17.95 -14.40
C LYS A 132 18.03 19.06 -15.44
N LYS A 133 17.00 19.31 -16.26
CA LYS A 133 17.00 20.39 -17.25
C LYS A 133 17.08 21.76 -16.56
N GLN A 134 16.26 22.00 -15.54
CA GLN A 134 16.25 23.27 -14.80
C GLN A 134 17.57 23.56 -14.07
N LEU A 135 18.24 22.53 -13.55
CA LEU A 135 19.54 22.68 -12.90
C LEU A 135 20.68 23.00 -13.89
N LYS A 136 20.57 22.60 -15.16
CA LYS A 136 21.57 22.90 -16.21
C LYS A 136 21.39 24.27 -16.85
N SER A 137 20.21 24.85 -16.77
CA SER A 137 19.88 26.18 -17.32
C SER A 137 20.11 27.32 -16.33
N ARG A 138 20.77 27.05 -15.19
CA ARG A 138 21.18 28.02 -14.17
C ARG A 138 22.70 28.04 -14.09
#